data_AF-A0A353NJI6-F1
#
_entry.id   AF-A0A353NJI6-F1
#
_cell.length_a   1.000
_cell.length_b   1.000
_cell.length_c   1.000
_cell.angle_alpha   90.00
_cell.angle_beta   90.00
_cell.angle_gamma   90.00
#
_symmetry.space_group_name_H-M   'P 1'
#
loop_
_entity.id
_entity.type
_entity.pdbx_description
1 polymer ?
#
loop_
_entity_poly.entity_id
_entity_poly.type
_entity_poly.pdbx_seq_one_letter_code
_entity_poly.pdbx_strand_id
1 'polypeptide(L)' 'AALALVARRIAQPVQRVAEVVRKVAAGDLSQVVSVGEREDELGMLARDFNHMTRQLRGLYDTLAQRV' A
#
# COMPACT_ATOMS: atom_id res chain seq x y z
N ALA A 1 -8.64 -23.89 16.32
CA ALA A 1 -7.38 -23.12 16.44
C ALA A 1 -6.75 -22.80 15.08
N ALA A 2 -6.51 -23.78 14.20
CA ALA A 2 -5.86 -23.57 12.89
C ALA A 2 -6.60 -22.59 11.95
N LEU A 3 -7.93 -22.69 11.83
CA LEU A 3 -8.73 -21.75 11.02
C LEU A 3 -8.58 -20.29 11.47
N ALA A 4 -8.54 -20.04 12.78
CA ALA A 4 -8.36 -18.70 13.32
C ALA A 4 -6.95 -18.14 13.03
N LEU A 5 -5.93 -19.01 13.00
CA LEU A 5 -4.56 -18.62 12.64
C LEU A 5 -4.45 -18.23 11.15
N VAL A 6 -5.09 -19.02 10.27
CA VAL A 6 -5.15 -18.73 8.82
C VAL A 6 -5.91 -17.44 8.57
N ALA A 7 -7.08 -17.27 9.18
CA ALA A 7 -7.86 -16.05 9.09
C ALA A 7 -7.05 -14.81 9.52
N ARG A 8 -6.31 -14.90 10.64
CA ARG A 8 -5.44 -13.81 11.11
C ARG A 8 -4.28 -13.52 10.15
N ARG A 9 -3.66 -14.55 9.55
CA ARG A 9 -2.55 -14.39 8.58
C ARG A 9 -2.95 -13.72 7.27
N ILE A 10 -4.24 -13.66 6.95
CA ILE A 10 -4.78 -12.97 5.77
C ILE A 10 -5.39 -11.61 6.18
N ALA A 11 -6.26 -11.60 7.19
CA ALA A 11 -6.99 -10.41 7.61
C ALA A 11 -6.06 -9.28 8.08
N GLN A 12 -5.01 -9.59 8.84
CA GLN A 12 -4.09 -8.57 9.35
C GLN A 12 -3.30 -7.84 8.24
N PRO A 13 -2.68 -8.53 7.26
CA PRO A 13 -2.09 -7.85 6.11
C PRO A 13 -3.11 -7.03 5.31
N VAL A 14 -4.31 -7.57 5.06
CA VAL A 14 -5.36 -6.85 4.31
C VAL A 14 -5.74 -5.55 5.03
N GLN A 15 -5.93 -5.59 6.34
CA GLN A 15 -6.22 -4.39 7.14
C GLN A 15 -5.08 -3.37 7.06
N ARG A 16 -3.82 -3.81 7.15
CA ARG A 16 -2.64 -2.93 7.01
C ARG A 16 -2.57 -2.26 5.65
N VAL A 17 -2.81 -3.00 4.57
CA VAL A 17 -2.88 -2.45 3.20
C VAL A 17 -3.99 -1.41 3.14
N ALA A 18 -5.20 -1.74 3.60
CA ALA A 18 -6.35 -0.84 3.56
C ALA A 18 -6.12 0.47 4.35
N GLU A 19 -5.44 0.41 5.50
CA GLU A 19 -5.09 1.61 6.28
C GLU A 19 -4.18 2.55 5.52
N VAL A 20 -3.12 2.02 4.90
CA VAL A 20 -2.19 2.83 4.10
C VAL A 20 -2.90 3.41 2.88
N VAL A 21 -3.70 2.62 2.17
CA VAL A 21 -4.47 3.07 1.01
C VAL A 21 -5.38 4.24 1.38
N ARG A 22 -6.06 4.19 2.54
CA ARG A 22 -6.90 5.30 3.01
C ARG A 22 -6.12 6.59 3.24
N LYS A 23 -4.89 6.51 3.77
CA LYS A 23 -4.05 7.70 3.97
C LYS A 23 -3.58 8.30 2.65
N VAL A 24 -3.17 7.46 1.70
CA VAL A 24 -2.80 7.89 0.34
C VAL A 24 -4.00 8.54 -0.36
N ALA A 25 -5.18 7.95 -0.25
CA ALA A 25 -6.42 8.52 -0.79
C ALA A 25 -6.80 9.87 -0.15
N ALA A 26 -6.39 10.11 1.10
CA ALA A 26 -6.53 11.39 1.78
C ALA A 26 -5.44 12.42 1.40
N GLY A 27 -4.53 12.08 0.48
CA GLY A 27 -3.49 12.96 -0.04
C GLY A 27 -2.10 12.76 0.58
N ASP A 28 -1.94 11.87 1.55
CA ASP A 28 -0.62 11.56 2.11
C ASP A 28 0.12 10.53 1.24
N LEU A 29 0.76 11.02 0.18
CA LEU A 29 1.54 10.20 -0.77
C LEU A 29 2.92 9.77 -0.22
N SER A 30 3.24 10.10 1.04
CA SER A 30 4.49 9.64 1.68
C SER A 30 4.38 8.21 2.21
N GLN A 31 3.16 7.70 2.33
CA GLN A 31 2.90 6.37 2.88
C GLN A 31 3.29 5.25 1.92
N VAL A 32 3.75 4.12 2.48
CA VAL A 32 4.17 2.94 1.73
C VAL A 32 3.55 1.71 2.36
N VAL A 33 2.92 0.87 1.54
CA VAL A 33 2.38 -0.42 1.97
C VAL A 33 3.54 -1.37 2.22
N SER A 34 3.67 -1.90 3.44
CA SER A 34 4.64 -2.93 3.79
C SER A 34 3.93 -4.21 4.22
N VAL A 35 4.11 -5.27 3.43
CA VAL A 35 3.57 -6.62 3.69
C VAL A 35 4.66 -7.66 3.96
N GLY A 36 5.90 -7.23 4.20
CA GLY A 36 7.07 -8.10 4.36
C GLY A 36 7.48 -8.78 3.05
N GLU A 37 8.13 -9.93 3.14
CA GLU A 37 8.60 -10.75 1.99
C GLU A 37 7.48 -11.61 1.38
N ARG A 38 6.25 -11.09 1.31
CA ARG A 38 5.14 -11.82 0.70
C ARG A 38 5.28 -11.88 -0.81
N GLU A 39 5.24 -13.09 -1.35
CA GLU A 39 5.26 -13.37 -2.79
C GLU A 39 3.88 -13.72 -3.36
N ASP A 40 2.84 -13.68 -2.52
CA ASP A 40 1.45 -13.91 -2.91
C ASP A 40 0.81 -12.68 -3.58
N GLU A 41 -0.47 -12.80 -3.91
CA GLU A 41 -1.26 -11.77 -4.59
C GLU A 41 -1.35 -10.48 -3.76
N LEU A 42 -1.33 -10.57 -2.42
CA LEU A 42 -1.29 -9.38 -1.56
C LEU A 42 0.08 -8.69 -1.63
N GLY A 43 1.15 -9.47 -1.72
CA GLY A 43 2.50 -8.98 -2.01
C GLY A 43 2.56 -8.22 -3.33
N MET A 44 2.01 -8.80 -4.39
CA MET A 44 1.94 -8.18 -5.72
C MET A 44 1.12 -6.89 -5.69
N LEU A 45 -0.10 -6.92 -5.13
CA LEU A 45 -0.97 -5.77 -5.01
C LEU A 45 -0.30 -4.61 -4.25
N ALA A 46 0.40 -4.91 -3.16
CA ALA A 46 1.13 -3.90 -2.39
C ALA A 46 2.24 -3.24 -3.21
N ARG A 47 2.99 -4.01 -4.01
CA ARG A 47 4.05 -3.49 -4.88
C ARG A 47 3.49 -2.59 -5.98
N ASP A 48 2.41 -3.02 -6.62
CA ASP A 48 1.75 -2.27 -7.70
C ASP A 48 1.15 -0.97 -7.16
N PHE A 49 0.47 -1.02 -6.01
CA PHE A 49 -0.06 0.17 -5.34
C PHE A 49 1.04 1.17 -4.97
N ASN A 50 2.16 0.69 -4.43
CA ASN A 50 3.31 1.53 -4.11
C ASN A 50 3.93 2.15 -5.37
N HIS A 51 3.94 1.43 -6.49
CA HIS A 51 4.39 1.97 -7.77
C HIS A 51 3.50 3.13 -8.23
N MET A 52 2.18 2.94 -8.25
CA MET A 52 1.23 4.00 -8.61
C MET A 52 1.36 5.23 -7.71
N THR A 53 1.50 5.03 -6.39
CA THR A 53 1.65 6.11 -5.41
C THR A 53 2.93 6.92 -5.67
N ARG A 54 4.04 6.25 -5.99
CA ARG A 54 5.30 6.92 -6.37
C ARG A 54 5.16 7.72 -7.65
N GLN A 55 4.47 7.19 -8.66
CA GLN A 55 4.22 7.92 -9.90
C GLN A 55 3.37 9.17 -9.63
N LEU A 56 2.30 9.04 -8.86
CA LEU A 56 1.45 10.17 -8.50
C LEU A 56 2.24 11.26 -7.77
N ARG A 57 3.07 10.90 -6.79
CA ARG A 57 3.97 11.84 -6.11
C ARG A 57 4.91 12.55 -7.10
N GLY A 58 5.52 11.81 -8.03
CA GLY A 58 6.39 12.40 -9.04
C GLY A 58 5.68 13.39 -9.97
N LEU A 59 4.39 13.15 -10.27
CA LEU A 59 3.57 14.10 -11.04
C LEU A 59 3.33 15.39 -10.24
N TYR A 60 3.03 15.29 -8.95
CA TYR A 60 2.88 16.45 -8.06
C TYR A 60 4.18 17.25 -7.95
N ASP A 61 5.32 16.58 -7.74
CA ASP A 61 6.62 17.24 -7.65
C ASP A 61 6.96 17.98 -8.95
N THR A 62 6.70 17.35 -10.11
CA THR A 62 6.89 17.97 -11.43
C THR A 62 6.01 19.20 -11.61
N LEU A 63 4.75 19.15 -11.14
CA LEU A 63 3.85 20.29 -11.21
C LEU A 63 4.34 21.42 -10.31
N ALA A 64 4.75 21.11 -9.07
CA ALA A 64 5.24 22.08 -8.11
C ALA A 64 6.51 22.82 -8.59
N GLN A 65 7.35 22.19 -9.42
CA GLN A 65 8.52 22.82 -10.03
C GLN A 65 8.20 23.79 -11.17
N ARG A 66 6.98 23.73 -11.74
CA ARG A 66 6.56 24.55 -12.88
C ARG A 66 5.79 25.82 -12.48
N VAL A 67 5.45 25.97 -11.20
CA VAL A 67 4.77 27.14 -10.62
C VAL A 67 5.79 27.98 -9.87
#